data_AF-F0XYK6-F1
#
_entry.id   AF-F0XYK6-F1
#
_cell.length_a   1.000
_cell.length_b   1.000
_cell.length_c   1.000
_cell.angle_alpha   90.00
_cell.angle_beta   90.00
_cell.angle_gamma   90.00
#
_symmetry.space_group_name_H-M   'P 1'
#
loop_
_entity.id
_entity.type
_entity.pdbx_description
1 polymer ?
#
loop_
_entity_poly.entity_id
_entity_poly.type
_entity_poly.pdbx_seq_one_letter_code
_entity_poly.pdbx_strand_id
1 'polypeptide(L)'
;MVFTNIALHAPDQLRQRVAWSLSQVYVVGVGGVEEARDEVEVWLKFYDIFVEHAFGNLRDVLRAISFSPVMAVYLTYLGSRQFDGVDQYPDENYAREFMQLFTIGLRELRDDQRRATGVFFRTYDNDDIATHARAWTGFDVAPLRSNVEAKRAANYVDDLRVHADRRDPFPKRDLYGGYIGDRRPRCADLDPLGAGSLFVKHSNTPPFFARHLIQRMVTSNPSPRYVAAVADAFRSGAYDGRTYSGAYGDIGAAVAAALSDREARSATILADPTHGRLREPLLKVLHFARAMELSPTGGREVSLEGMDQKIGQMAHEAPSVFSYYLPDYSPQGAVGDRGLVAPE
;
A
#
# COMPACT_ATOMS: atom_id res chain seq x y z
N MET A 1 -5.80 -8.61 21.24
CA MET A 1 -4.98 -8.15 20.10
C MET A 1 -5.09 -6.63 20.01
N VAL A 2 -3.96 -5.93 20.03
CA VAL A 2 -3.91 -4.46 20.09
C VAL A 2 -4.67 -3.79 18.93
N PHE A 3 -4.54 -4.29 17.68
CA PHE A 3 -5.30 -3.81 16.52
C PHE A 3 -6.82 -3.75 16.78
N THR A 4 -7.40 -4.84 17.32
CA THR A 4 -8.84 -4.92 17.59
C THR A 4 -9.28 -3.86 18.58
N ASN A 5 -8.51 -3.63 19.64
CA ASN A 5 -8.86 -2.65 20.66
C ASN A 5 -8.79 -1.22 20.11
N ILE A 6 -7.79 -0.91 19.28
CA ILE A 6 -7.70 0.37 18.58
C ILE A 6 -8.91 0.54 17.65
N ALA A 7 -9.24 -0.47 16.85
CA ALA A 7 -10.39 -0.41 15.94
C ALA A 7 -11.73 -0.20 16.68
N LEU A 8 -11.90 -0.82 17.86
CA LEU A 8 -13.13 -0.72 18.65
C LEU A 8 -13.25 0.55 19.51
N HIS A 9 -12.13 1.12 19.96
CA HIS A 9 -12.17 2.16 21.00
C HIS A 9 -11.47 3.47 20.63
N ALA A 10 -10.62 3.50 19.59
CA ALA A 10 -9.92 4.73 19.24
C ALA A 10 -10.89 5.83 18.77
N PRO A 11 -10.70 7.09 19.19
CA PRO A 11 -11.58 8.20 18.83
C PRO A 11 -11.44 8.63 17.35
N ASP A 12 -10.30 8.34 16.71
CA ASP A 12 -9.92 8.79 15.38
C ASP A 12 -10.28 7.76 14.28
N GLN A 13 -11.55 7.35 14.25
CA GLN A 13 -12.02 6.28 13.35
C GLN A 13 -11.74 6.50 11.86
N LEU A 14 -11.73 7.76 11.40
CA LEU A 14 -11.35 8.05 10.02
C LEU A 14 -9.89 7.65 9.74
N ARG A 15 -8.97 7.95 10.67
CA ARG A 15 -7.56 7.55 10.55
C ARG A 15 -7.43 6.04 10.47
N GLN A 16 -8.13 5.32 11.35
CA GLN A 16 -8.11 3.85 11.38
C GLN A 16 -8.68 3.24 10.09
N ARG A 17 -9.74 3.84 9.52
CA ARG A 17 -10.33 3.39 8.25
C ARG A 17 -9.41 3.64 7.06
N VAL A 18 -8.69 4.76 7.05
CA VAL A 18 -7.68 5.04 6.02
C VAL A 18 -6.47 4.11 6.18
N ALA A 19 -5.99 3.90 7.41
CA ALA A 19 -4.91 2.96 7.68
C ALA A 19 -5.24 1.54 7.21
N TRP A 20 -6.46 1.05 7.50
CA TRP A 20 -6.98 -0.23 7.00
C TRP A 20 -7.08 -0.30 5.47
N SER A 21 -7.37 0.82 4.81
CA SER A 21 -7.36 0.91 3.34
C SER A 21 -5.93 0.79 2.80
N LEU A 22 -4.99 1.53 3.39
CA LEU A 22 -3.58 1.52 2.97
C LEU A 22 -2.92 0.16 3.21
N SER A 23 -3.21 -0.51 4.33
CA SER A 23 -2.67 -1.85 4.64
C SER A 23 -3.15 -2.94 3.67
N GLN A 24 -4.26 -2.70 2.96
CA GLN A 24 -4.76 -3.58 1.91
C GLN A 24 -4.19 -3.27 0.52
N VAL A 25 -3.55 -2.10 0.34
CA VAL A 25 -2.81 -1.76 -0.88
C VAL A 25 -1.34 -2.12 -0.72
N TYR A 26 -0.74 -1.76 0.41
CA TYR A 26 0.66 -2.04 0.75
C TYR A 26 0.73 -3.25 1.68
N VAL A 27 0.35 -4.41 1.12
CA VAL A 27 0.11 -5.64 1.88
C VAL A 27 1.38 -6.31 2.37
N VAL A 28 1.32 -6.80 3.61
CA VAL A 28 2.16 -7.88 4.14
C VAL A 28 1.25 -8.87 4.86
N GLY A 29 1.45 -10.15 4.59
CA GLY A 29 0.70 -11.25 5.20
C GLY A 29 1.58 -12.10 6.13
N VAL A 30 1.06 -12.49 7.30
CA VAL A 30 1.77 -13.32 8.29
C VAL A 30 2.33 -14.59 7.68
N GLY A 31 1.57 -15.27 6.82
CA GLY A 31 2.01 -16.50 6.15
C GLY A 31 3.21 -16.35 5.20
N GLY A 32 3.60 -15.12 4.84
CA GLY A 32 4.83 -14.86 4.07
C GLY A 32 5.99 -14.31 4.90
N VAL A 33 5.84 -14.24 6.23
CA VAL A 33 6.85 -13.73 7.16
C VAL A 33 6.90 -14.64 8.39
N GLU A 34 7.26 -15.90 8.18
CA GLU A 34 7.32 -16.90 9.24
C GLU A 34 8.33 -16.51 10.35
N GLU A 35 9.34 -15.71 10.00
CA GLU A 35 10.39 -15.21 10.90
C GLU A 35 9.86 -14.39 12.08
N ALA A 36 8.80 -13.61 11.86
CA ALA A 36 8.20 -12.71 12.85
C ALA A 36 6.71 -13.03 13.11
N ARG A 37 6.25 -14.23 12.74
CA ARG A 37 4.85 -14.64 12.82
C ARG A 37 4.22 -14.42 14.20
N ASP A 38 4.93 -14.83 15.26
CA ASP A 38 4.43 -14.74 16.63
C ASP A 38 4.84 -13.43 17.33
N GLU A 39 5.42 -12.46 16.63
CA GLU A 39 5.98 -11.24 17.21
C GLU A 39 4.99 -10.07 17.10
N VAL A 40 4.27 -9.79 18.19
CA VAL A 40 3.23 -8.76 18.24
C VAL A 40 3.79 -7.36 17.95
N GLU A 41 4.95 -7.02 18.50
CA GLU A 41 5.58 -5.70 18.33
C GLU A 41 5.86 -5.40 16.85
N VAL A 42 6.31 -6.40 16.10
CA VAL A 42 6.65 -6.29 14.68
C VAL A 42 5.42 -5.95 13.84
N TRP A 43 4.32 -6.67 14.04
CA TRP A 43 3.07 -6.43 13.29
C TRP A 43 2.42 -5.09 13.65
N LEU A 44 2.54 -4.66 14.91
CA LEU A 44 2.09 -3.34 15.34
C LEU A 44 2.91 -2.24 14.69
N LYS A 45 4.25 -2.36 14.73
CA LYS A 45 5.14 -1.39 14.11
C LYS A 45 4.86 -1.23 12.61
N PHE A 46 4.58 -2.32 11.91
CA PHE A 46 4.19 -2.26 10.50
C PHE A 46 2.83 -1.58 10.28
N TYR A 47 1.82 -1.88 11.11
CA TYR A 47 0.51 -1.23 10.99
C TYR A 47 0.56 0.27 11.32
N ASP A 48 1.37 0.64 12.31
CA ASP A 48 1.52 2.01 12.79
C ASP A 48 2.00 2.95 11.69
N ILE A 49 2.77 2.46 10.71
CA ILE A 49 3.12 3.20 9.49
C ILE A 49 1.87 3.81 8.84
N PHE A 50 0.81 3.01 8.68
CA PHE A 50 -0.41 3.46 8.01
C PHE A 50 -1.25 4.37 8.88
N VAL A 51 -1.21 4.19 10.21
CA VAL A 51 -1.90 5.06 11.17
C VAL A 51 -1.22 6.44 11.20
N GLU A 52 0.10 6.48 11.33
CA GLU A 52 0.92 7.70 11.35
C GLU A 52 0.75 8.49 10.05
N HIS A 53 0.85 7.82 8.90
CA HIS A 53 0.83 8.46 7.58
C HIS A 53 -0.55 8.51 6.91
N ALA A 54 -1.64 8.17 7.61
CA ALA A 54 -3.00 8.13 7.05
C ALA A 54 -3.44 9.41 6.32
N PHE A 55 -2.94 10.58 6.72
CA PHE A 55 -3.20 11.87 6.07
C PHE A 55 -1.91 12.58 5.64
N GLY A 56 -0.81 11.83 5.52
CA GLY A 56 0.50 12.33 5.14
C GLY A 56 0.74 12.30 3.64
N ASN A 57 1.99 12.03 3.25
CA ASN A 57 2.38 11.92 1.85
C ASN A 57 2.66 10.46 1.45
N LEU A 58 2.29 10.08 0.23
CA LEU A 58 2.56 8.75 -0.30
C LEU A 58 4.06 8.40 -0.30
N ARG A 59 4.93 9.39 -0.54
CA ARG A 59 6.38 9.19 -0.47
C ARG A 59 6.83 8.67 0.90
N ASP A 60 6.22 9.18 1.97
CA ASP A 60 6.59 8.80 3.33
C ASP A 60 6.07 7.39 3.66
N VAL A 61 4.85 7.05 3.22
CA VAL A 61 4.32 5.68 3.32
C VAL A 61 5.24 4.70 2.60
N LEU A 62 5.55 4.97 1.33
CA LEU A 62 6.40 4.08 0.53
C LEU A 62 7.79 3.96 1.11
N ARG A 63 8.35 5.04 1.67
CA ARG A 63 9.61 4.98 2.42
C ARG A 63 9.51 4.04 3.61
N ALA A 64 8.55 4.27 4.49
CA ALA A 64 8.43 3.52 5.72
C ALA A 64 8.22 2.01 5.44
N ILE A 65 7.39 1.64 4.47
CA ILE A 65 7.21 0.23 4.10
C ILE A 65 8.47 -0.37 3.45
N SER A 66 9.22 0.41 2.64
CA SER A 66 10.46 -0.07 2.00
C SER A 66 11.60 -0.31 2.98
N PHE A 67 11.53 0.28 4.17
CA PHE A 67 12.50 0.08 5.24
C PHE A 67 11.99 -0.87 6.32
N SER A 68 10.78 -1.40 6.18
CA SER A 68 10.24 -2.35 7.13
C SER A 68 10.82 -3.75 6.92
N PRO A 69 11.37 -4.40 7.97
CA PRO A 69 11.89 -5.76 7.85
C PRO A 69 10.87 -6.77 7.35
N VAL A 70 9.60 -6.69 7.77
CA VAL A 70 8.56 -7.62 7.33
C VAL A 70 8.24 -7.49 5.84
N MET A 71 8.29 -6.27 5.30
CA MET A 71 8.14 -6.05 3.86
C MET A 71 9.32 -6.65 3.08
N ALA A 72 10.53 -6.53 3.63
CA ALA A 72 11.74 -7.11 3.01
C ALA A 72 11.76 -8.62 2.98
N VAL A 73 11.25 -9.26 4.02
CA VAL A 73 11.02 -10.71 4.01
C VAL A 73 9.93 -11.06 3.00
N TYR A 74 8.77 -10.41 3.10
CA TYR A 74 7.58 -10.73 2.31
C TYR A 74 7.79 -10.62 0.80
N LEU A 75 8.54 -9.61 0.37
CA LEU A 75 8.89 -9.36 -1.04
C LEU A 75 10.36 -9.66 -1.35
N THR A 76 10.99 -10.52 -0.55
CA THR A 76 12.23 -11.24 -0.83
C THR A 76 13.49 -10.41 -1.13
N TYR A 77 13.49 -9.11 -0.80
CA TYR A 77 14.66 -8.25 -0.98
C TYR A 77 15.57 -8.16 0.26
N LEU A 78 15.19 -8.76 1.39
CA LEU A 78 16.05 -8.85 2.57
C LEU A 78 17.34 -9.62 2.23
N GLY A 79 18.49 -9.01 2.48
CA GLY A 79 19.80 -9.61 2.21
C GLY A 79 20.16 -9.69 0.72
N SER A 80 19.31 -9.19 -0.19
CA SER A 80 19.58 -9.15 -1.63
C SER A 80 20.89 -8.41 -1.92
N ARG A 81 21.65 -8.83 -2.93
CA ARG A 81 22.96 -8.25 -3.25
C ARG A 81 23.06 -7.86 -4.71
N GLN A 82 24.00 -6.97 -5.00
CA GLN A 82 24.41 -6.65 -6.36
C GLN A 82 24.90 -7.86 -7.13
N PHE A 83 24.94 -7.74 -8.46
CA PHE A 83 25.45 -8.78 -9.34
C PHE A 83 26.93 -9.09 -9.04
N ASP A 84 27.27 -10.37 -8.91
CA ASP A 84 28.62 -10.82 -8.55
C ASP A 84 29.55 -11.06 -9.77
N GLY A 85 29.02 -10.91 -10.99
CA GLY A 85 29.76 -11.20 -12.22
C GLY A 85 29.52 -12.60 -12.78
N VAL A 86 28.77 -13.46 -12.07
CA VAL A 86 28.56 -14.87 -12.44
C VAL A 86 27.07 -15.20 -12.41
N ASP A 87 26.53 -15.58 -11.24
CA ASP A 87 25.20 -16.19 -11.10
C ASP A 87 24.35 -15.57 -9.97
N GLN A 88 24.88 -14.64 -9.18
CA GLN A 88 24.09 -13.95 -8.17
C GLN A 88 23.47 -12.68 -8.75
N TYR A 89 22.14 -12.64 -8.92
CA TYR A 89 21.42 -11.46 -9.38
C TYR A 89 20.63 -10.79 -8.24
N PRO A 90 20.39 -9.47 -8.31
CA PRO A 90 19.43 -8.78 -7.43
C PRO A 90 18.03 -9.41 -7.50
N ASP A 91 17.32 -9.40 -6.39
CA ASP A 91 15.95 -9.92 -6.33
C ASP A 91 14.96 -8.92 -6.98
N GLU A 92 14.20 -9.41 -7.95
CA GLU A 92 13.30 -8.60 -8.77
C GLU A 92 11.90 -8.41 -8.17
N ASN A 93 11.51 -9.21 -7.18
CA ASN A 93 10.15 -9.31 -6.70
C ASN A 93 9.66 -7.97 -6.16
N TYR A 94 10.43 -7.35 -5.25
CA TYR A 94 10.06 -6.05 -4.71
C TYR A 94 10.00 -4.95 -5.78
N ALA A 95 10.95 -4.92 -6.73
CA ALA A 95 10.92 -3.93 -7.81
C ALA A 95 9.66 -4.07 -8.66
N ARG A 96 9.29 -5.30 -8.98
CA ARG A 96 8.08 -5.64 -9.74
C ARG A 96 6.84 -5.18 -8.98
N GLU A 97 6.66 -5.59 -7.72
CA GLU A 97 5.47 -5.24 -6.95
C GLU A 97 5.40 -3.74 -6.61
N PHE A 98 6.54 -3.08 -6.40
CA PHE A 98 6.60 -1.64 -6.18
C PHE A 98 6.06 -0.86 -7.39
N MET A 99 6.43 -1.26 -8.60
CA MET A 99 5.90 -0.66 -9.83
C MET A 99 4.44 -1.08 -10.06
N GLN A 100 4.17 -2.39 -9.97
CA GLN A 100 2.91 -2.99 -10.39
C GLN A 100 1.75 -2.70 -9.44
N LEU A 101 1.96 -2.89 -8.14
CA LEU A 101 0.90 -2.88 -7.14
C LEU A 101 0.90 -1.63 -6.27
N PHE A 102 2.05 -0.99 -6.09
CA PHE A 102 2.16 0.13 -5.15
C PHE A 102 2.10 1.51 -5.82
N THR A 103 2.47 1.62 -7.10
CA THR A 103 2.64 2.93 -7.75
C THR A 103 1.96 3.07 -9.12
N ILE A 104 2.45 2.42 -10.18
CA ILE A 104 2.12 2.79 -11.57
C ILE A 104 1.19 1.83 -12.29
N GLY A 105 0.97 0.63 -11.73
CA GLY A 105 0.12 -0.38 -12.37
C GLY A 105 0.80 -1.06 -13.56
N LEU A 106 0.15 -2.07 -14.12
CA LEU A 106 0.59 -2.78 -15.34
C LEU A 106 0.39 -2.01 -16.65
N ARG A 107 -0.51 -1.01 -16.64
CA ARG A 107 -1.04 -0.38 -17.84
C ARG A 107 -1.04 1.12 -17.67
N GLU A 108 -0.69 1.84 -18.74
CA GLU A 108 -0.85 3.29 -18.77
C GLU A 108 -2.31 3.68 -18.55
N LEU A 109 -2.52 4.58 -17.60
CA LEU A 109 -3.82 5.10 -17.23
C LEU A 109 -3.91 6.57 -17.65
N ARG A 110 -4.97 6.94 -18.35
CA ARG A 110 -5.41 8.34 -18.35
C ARG A 110 -6.07 8.65 -17.00
N ASP A 111 -6.13 9.93 -16.65
CA ASP A 111 -6.76 10.40 -15.41
C ASP A 111 -8.22 9.96 -15.26
N ASP A 112 -8.89 9.75 -16.39
CA ASP A 112 -10.27 9.28 -16.50
C ASP A 112 -10.37 7.74 -16.59
N GLN A 113 -9.26 7.00 -16.35
CA GLN A 113 -9.16 5.54 -16.46
C GLN A 113 -9.58 4.96 -17.81
N ARG A 114 -9.85 5.79 -18.82
CA ARG A 114 -10.09 5.29 -20.17
C ARG A 114 -8.77 4.84 -20.76
N ARG A 115 -8.83 3.74 -21.51
CA ARG A 115 -7.67 3.27 -22.28
C ARG A 115 -7.14 4.43 -23.11
N ALA A 116 -5.84 4.71 -23.01
CA ALA A 116 -5.18 5.49 -24.04
C ALA A 116 -5.45 4.79 -25.37
N THR A 117 -6.19 5.46 -26.26
CA THR A 117 -6.52 4.92 -27.58
C THR A 117 -5.24 4.83 -28.39
N GLY A 118 -4.80 3.61 -28.69
CA GLY A 118 -3.61 3.32 -29.51
C GLY A 118 -2.53 2.60 -28.71
N VAL A 119 -2.29 1.33 -29.09
CA VAL A 119 -1.23 0.40 -28.62
C VAL A 119 -1.22 0.14 -27.11
N PHE A 120 -1.17 -1.14 -26.73
CA PHE A 120 -0.97 -1.56 -25.34
C PHE A 120 0.44 -1.16 -24.87
N PHE A 121 0.59 0.06 -24.33
CA PHE A 121 1.82 0.42 -23.63
C PHE A 121 1.78 -0.18 -22.22
N ARG A 122 2.63 -1.21 -22.01
CA ARG A 122 3.01 -1.61 -20.65
C ARG A 122 3.75 -0.43 -20.04
N THR A 123 3.51 -0.19 -18.75
CA THR A 123 4.15 0.89 -17.99
C THR A 123 5.64 0.67 -17.77
N TYR A 124 6.09 -0.57 -17.85
CA TYR A 124 7.47 -1.01 -17.73
C TYR A 124 7.64 -2.36 -18.43
N ASP A 125 8.89 -2.73 -18.72
CA ASP A 125 9.25 -4.05 -19.23
C ASP A 125 10.13 -4.84 -18.25
N ASN A 126 10.66 -5.99 -18.68
CA ASN A 126 11.51 -6.81 -17.82
C ASN A 126 12.89 -6.17 -17.55
N ASP A 127 13.41 -5.36 -18.48
CA ASP A 127 14.69 -4.67 -18.30
C ASP A 127 14.55 -3.57 -17.23
N ASP A 128 13.39 -2.91 -17.18
CA ASP A 128 13.06 -1.98 -16.12
C ASP A 128 13.04 -2.71 -14.76
N ILE A 129 12.42 -3.88 -14.66
CA ILE A 129 12.38 -4.66 -13.41
C ILE A 129 13.79 -5.02 -12.95
N ALA A 130 14.60 -5.62 -13.82
CA ALA A 130 15.97 -5.99 -13.51
C ALA A 130 16.83 -4.77 -13.12
N THR A 131 16.60 -3.64 -13.79
CA THR A 131 17.32 -2.38 -13.51
C THR A 131 16.93 -1.80 -12.15
N HIS A 132 15.64 -1.81 -11.80
CA HIS A 132 15.15 -1.26 -10.54
C HIS A 132 15.37 -2.23 -9.37
N ALA A 133 15.46 -3.53 -9.60
CA ALA A 133 15.89 -4.53 -8.60
C ALA A 133 17.24 -4.18 -7.97
N ARG A 134 18.16 -3.62 -8.77
CA ARG A 134 19.46 -3.13 -8.29
C ARG A 134 19.35 -2.05 -7.21
N ALA A 135 18.26 -1.25 -7.21
CA ALA A 135 17.99 -0.23 -6.20
C ALA A 135 17.53 -0.82 -4.85
N TRP A 136 17.23 -2.12 -4.79
CA TRP A 136 16.76 -2.82 -3.59
C TRP A 136 17.78 -3.80 -3.00
N THR A 137 19.04 -3.69 -3.43
CA THR A 137 20.17 -4.50 -2.91
C THR A 137 20.73 -3.94 -1.60
N GLY A 138 21.30 -4.78 -0.74
CA GLY A 138 22.02 -4.37 0.46
C GLY A 138 21.17 -3.98 1.65
N PHE A 139 19.85 -4.23 1.63
CA PHE A 139 19.03 -4.09 2.83
C PHE A 139 19.22 -5.29 3.75
N ASP A 140 19.42 -5.04 5.04
CA ASP A 140 19.52 -6.09 6.06
C ASP A 140 18.95 -5.60 7.39
N VAL A 141 18.62 -6.52 8.29
CA VAL A 141 18.09 -6.19 9.61
C VAL A 141 19.09 -5.37 10.42
N ALA A 142 18.57 -4.46 11.25
CA ALA A 142 19.42 -3.74 12.19
C ALA A 142 20.08 -4.71 13.19
N PRO A 143 21.24 -4.36 13.78
CA PRO A 143 21.81 -5.12 14.88
C PRO A 143 20.79 -5.32 16.00
N LEU A 144 20.81 -6.50 16.60
CA LEU A 144 19.96 -6.80 17.74
C LEU A 144 20.27 -5.85 18.89
N ARG A 145 19.22 -5.27 19.49
CA ARG A 145 19.31 -4.43 20.68
C ARG A 145 18.44 -5.00 21.81
N SER A 146 18.63 -4.52 23.03
CA SER A 146 17.72 -4.83 24.13
C SER A 146 16.35 -4.16 23.93
N ASN A 147 15.33 -4.68 24.62
CA ASN A 147 13.95 -4.17 24.60
C ASN A 147 13.34 -4.15 23.19
N VAL A 148 13.51 -5.25 22.45
CA VAL A 148 12.69 -5.58 21.26
C VAL A 148 12.21 -7.01 21.41
N GLU A 149 11.03 -7.27 20.87
CA GLU A 149 10.61 -8.63 20.58
C GLU A 149 11.49 -9.21 19.45
N ALA A 150 12.22 -10.28 19.74
CA ALA A 150 13.16 -10.91 18.81
C ALA A 150 13.32 -12.41 19.14
N LYS A 151 12.27 -13.19 18.94
CA LYS A 151 12.21 -14.63 19.24
C LYS A 151 13.22 -15.44 18.42
N ARG A 152 13.58 -14.97 17.23
CA ARG A 152 14.58 -15.60 16.34
C ARG A 152 15.96 -14.93 16.36
N ALA A 153 16.28 -14.16 17.42
CA ALA A 153 17.55 -13.47 17.59
C ALA A 153 17.91 -12.49 16.45
N ALA A 154 16.90 -11.95 15.77
CA ALA A 154 17.02 -10.91 14.75
C ALA A 154 16.07 -9.75 15.07
N ASN A 155 16.43 -8.54 14.67
CA ASN A 155 15.64 -7.34 14.93
C ASN A 155 14.72 -7.03 13.74
N TYR A 156 13.48 -7.52 13.82
CA TYR A 156 12.44 -7.23 12.82
C TYR A 156 11.57 -6.01 13.16
N VAL A 157 11.87 -5.33 14.28
CA VAL A 157 11.12 -4.15 14.74
C VAL A 157 11.69 -2.86 14.14
N ASP A 158 13.01 -2.69 14.19
CA ASP A 158 13.65 -1.46 13.72
C ASP A 158 13.81 -1.44 12.19
N ASP A 159 13.87 -0.23 11.61
CA ASP A 159 14.11 -0.04 10.18
C ASP A 159 15.38 -0.75 9.69
N LEU A 160 15.29 -1.28 8.47
CA LEU A 160 16.40 -1.92 7.77
C LEU A 160 17.59 -0.99 7.63
N ARG A 161 18.78 -1.57 7.69
CA ARG A 161 20.04 -0.88 7.39
C ARG A 161 20.50 -1.22 5.99
N VAL A 162 21.20 -0.25 5.40
CA VAL A 162 21.78 -0.37 4.08
C VAL A 162 23.27 -0.67 4.20
N HIS A 163 23.68 -1.82 3.67
CA HIS A 163 25.06 -2.28 3.58
C HIS A 163 25.66 -1.86 2.23
N ALA A 164 26.54 -0.86 2.27
CA ALA A 164 27.13 -0.27 1.06
C ALA A 164 27.96 -1.27 0.24
N ASP A 165 28.57 -2.27 0.88
CA ASP A 165 29.35 -3.34 0.22
C ASP A 165 28.48 -4.29 -0.62
N ARG A 166 27.18 -4.36 -0.31
CA ARG A 166 26.21 -5.22 -1.01
C ARG A 166 25.36 -4.47 -2.02
N ARG A 167 25.47 -3.13 -2.05
CA ARG A 167 24.73 -2.24 -2.94
C ARG A 167 25.31 -2.26 -4.34
N ASP A 168 24.44 -2.23 -5.33
CA ASP A 168 24.85 -1.95 -6.70
C ASP A 168 25.29 -0.47 -6.82
N PRO A 169 26.53 -0.17 -7.23
CA PRO A 169 27.05 1.19 -7.30
C PRO A 169 26.73 1.91 -8.62
N PHE A 170 26.19 1.20 -9.61
CA PHE A 170 26.01 1.75 -10.96
C PHE A 170 24.69 2.54 -11.08
N PRO A 171 24.58 3.49 -12.01
CA PRO A 171 23.32 4.18 -12.28
C PRO A 171 22.19 3.23 -12.66
N LYS A 172 20.96 3.52 -12.19
CA LYS A 172 19.75 2.78 -12.54
C LYS A 172 19.00 3.60 -13.58
N ARG A 173 18.55 2.98 -14.67
CA ARG A 173 17.76 3.66 -15.70
C ARG A 173 16.43 4.11 -15.10
N ASP A 174 15.92 5.25 -15.52
CA ASP A 174 14.52 5.63 -15.27
C ASP A 174 13.60 5.07 -16.38
N LEU A 175 12.29 5.18 -16.20
CA LEU A 175 11.29 4.71 -17.18
C LEU A 175 11.22 5.56 -18.47
N TYR A 176 11.95 6.68 -18.53
CA TYR A 176 11.89 7.66 -19.62
C TYR A 176 13.22 7.74 -20.40
N GLY A 177 14.10 6.73 -20.25
CA GLY A 177 15.38 6.65 -20.95
C GLY A 177 16.51 7.48 -20.33
N GLY A 178 16.31 8.06 -19.15
CA GLY A 178 17.31 8.69 -18.31
C GLY A 178 17.83 7.75 -17.21
N TYR A 179 18.32 8.34 -16.12
CA TYR A 179 18.86 7.63 -14.98
C TYR A 179 18.37 8.24 -13.67
N ILE A 180 18.15 7.37 -12.69
CA ILE A 180 17.84 7.68 -11.32
C ILE A 180 19.15 7.92 -10.55
N GLY A 181 19.21 9.06 -9.86
CA GLY A 181 20.44 9.63 -9.31
C GLY A 181 20.94 10.76 -10.21
N ASP A 182 21.75 11.67 -9.68
CA ASP A 182 22.43 12.62 -10.55
C ASP A 182 23.39 11.87 -11.47
N ARG A 183 23.65 12.43 -12.65
CA ARG A 183 24.23 11.79 -13.83
C ARG A 183 25.65 11.20 -13.65
N ARG A 184 26.14 11.07 -12.41
CA ARG A 184 27.28 10.30 -11.91
C ARG A 184 26.99 9.87 -10.45
N PRO A 185 27.31 8.63 -10.05
CA PRO A 185 27.07 8.17 -8.68
C PRO A 185 27.89 8.98 -7.66
N ARG A 186 27.24 9.64 -6.70
CA ARG A 186 27.84 10.22 -5.49
C ARG A 186 27.59 9.33 -4.28
N CYS A 187 28.51 9.38 -3.31
CA CYS A 187 28.37 8.69 -2.03
C CYS A 187 27.15 9.14 -1.17
N ALA A 188 26.49 10.25 -1.54
CA ALA A 188 25.27 10.74 -0.91
C ALA A 188 23.98 10.18 -1.54
N ASP A 189 24.09 9.48 -2.68
CA ASP A 189 22.96 8.86 -3.41
C ASP A 189 22.49 7.53 -2.80
N LEU A 190 22.89 7.29 -1.55
CA LEU A 190 22.50 6.14 -0.74
C LEU A 190 21.07 6.25 -0.20
N ASP A 191 20.27 7.24 -0.63
CA ASP A 191 18.84 7.25 -0.38
C ASP A 191 18.13 6.41 -1.47
N PRO A 192 17.74 5.15 -1.21
CA PRO A 192 16.98 4.33 -2.17
C PRO A 192 15.65 4.98 -2.60
N LEU A 193 15.19 6.04 -1.91
CA LEU A 193 14.06 6.86 -2.34
C LEU A 193 14.34 7.75 -3.53
N GLY A 194 15.59 7.95 -3.95
CA GLY A 194 15.88 8.54 -5.26
C GLY A 194 15.14 7.77 -6.36
N ALA A 195 15.18 6.43 -6.29
CA ALA A 195 14.45 5.53 -7.17
C ALA A 195 12.95 5.47 -6.89
N GLY A 196 12.57 5.30 -5.62
CA GLY A 196 11.16 5.28 -5.22
C GLY A 196 10.40 6.57 -5.56
N SER A 197 11.05 7.74 -5.46
CA SER A 197 10.43 9.05 -5.71
C SER A 197 10.12 9.30 -7.19
N LEU A 198 10.82 8.63 -8.11
CA LEU A 198 10.50 8.69 -9.53
C LEU A 198 9.12 8.07 -9.79
N PHE A 199 8.87 6.88 -9.24
CA PHE A 199 7.60 6.19 -9.42
C PHE A 199 6.45 6.95 -8.79
N VAL A 200 6.66 7.55 -7.61
CA VAL A 200 5.63 8.40 -6.99
C VAL A 200 5.18 9.52 -7.94
N LYS A 201 6.12 10.13 -8.67
CA LYS A 201 5.86 11.24 -9.60
C LYS A 201 5.37 10.80 -10.98
N HIS A 202 5.22 9.50 -11.23
CA HIS A 202 4.74 9.00 -12.51
C HIS A 202 3.27 9.41 -12.73
N SER A 203 2.89 9.71 -13.98
CA SER A 203 1.55 10.20 -14.34
C SER A 203 0.42 9.23 -13.94
N ASN A 204 0.68 7.93 -13.99
CA ASN A 204 -0.26 6.88 -13.54
C ASN A 204 -0.48 6.81 -12.03
N THR A 205 0.46 7.27 -11.20
CA THR A 205 0.35 7.05 -9.75
C THR A 205 -0.86 7.73 -9.12
N PRO A 206 -1.19 8.99 -9.46
CA PRO A 206 -2.40 9.63 -8.97
C PRO A 206 -3.70 8.89 -9.34
N PRO A 207 -4.00 8.55 -10.61
CA PRO A 207 -5.23 7.82 -10.94
C PRO A 207 -5.23 6.37 -10.43
N PHE A 208 -4.06 5.72 -10.31
CA PHE A 208 -3.93 4.41 -9.70
C PHE A 208 -4.31 4.47 -8.21
N PHE A 209 -3.65 5.34 -7.44
CA PHE A 209 -3.93 5.54 -6.03
C PHE A 209 -5.38 5.94 -5.78
N ALA A 210 -5.90 6.89 -6.57
CA ALA A 210 -7.27 7.37 -6.48
C ALA A 210 -8.31 6.23 -6.63
N ARG A 211 -8.16 5.37 -7.65
CA ARG A 211 -9.06 4.23 -7.83
C ARG A 211 -9.05 3.30 -6.62
N HIS A 212 -7.87 2.90 -6.15
CA HIS A 212 -7.76 2.00 -5.01
C HIS A 212 -8.35 2.61 -3.74
N LEU A 213 -8.08 3.89 -3.47
CA LEU A 213 -8.63 4.60 -2.33
C LEU A 213 -10.16 4.64 -2.39
N ILE A 214 -10.73 5.01 -3.55
CA ILE A 214 -12.18 5.09 -3.72
C ILE A 214 -12.83 3.71 -3.57
N GLN A 215 -12.26 2.67 -4.17
CA GLN A 215 -12.78 1.30 -4.04
C GLN A 215 -12.80 0.83 -2.59
N ARG A 216 -11.73 1.10 -1.82
CA ARG A 216 -11.63 0.69 -0.42
C ARG A 216 -12.45 1.55 0.53
N MET A 217 -12.84 2.77 0.15
CA MET A 217 -13.52 3.69 1.08
C MET A 217 -15.00 3.96 0.72
N VAL A 218 -15.36 3.99 -0.55
CA VAL A 218 -16.64 4.56 -1.02
C VAL A 218 -17.42 3.61 -1.92
N THR A 219 -16.89 3.27 -3.10
CA THR A 219 -17.63 2.48 -4.11
C THR A 219 -16.72 1.63 -4.98
N SER A 220 -17.16 0.41 -5.30
CA SER A 220 -16.42 -0.54 -6.14
C SER A 220 -16.26 -0.05 -7.59
N ASN A 221 -17.19 0.77 -8.10
CA ASN A 221 -17.27 1.21 -9.49
C ASN A 221 -17.28 2.75 -9.63
N PRO A 222 -16.18 3.45 -9.29
CA PRO A 222 -16.13 4.90 -9.40
C PRO A 222 -16.16 5.37 -10.86
N SER A 223 -16.80 6.51 -11.13
CA SER A 223 -16.76 7.06 -12.48
C SER A 223 -15.35 7.59 -12.83
N PRO A 224 -15.01 7.65 -14.13
CA PRO A 224 -13.83 8.34 -14.65
C PRO A 224 -13.59 9.73 -14.05
N ARG A 225 -14.65 10.54 -13.92
CA ARG A 225 -14.56 11.90 -13.39
C ARG A 225 -14.19 11.89 -11.91
N TYR A 226 -14.75 10.94 -11.17
CA TYR A 226 -14.49 10.84 -9.74
C TYR A 226 -13.04 10.43 -9.45
N VAL A 227 -12.51 9.47 -10.20
CA VAL A 227 -11.09 9.12 -10.13
C VAL A 227 -10.20 10.33 -10.45
N ALA A 228 -10.52 11.07 -11.52
CA ALA A 228 -9.77 12.28 -11.88
C ALA A 228 -9.79 13.35 -10.77
N ALA A 229 -10.94 13.60 -10.14
CA ALA A 229 -11.06 14.59 -9.06
C ALA A 229 -10.19 14.24 -7.85
N VAL A 230 -10.15 12.95 -7.47
CA VAL A 230 -9.29 12.48 -6.37
C VAL A 230 -7.81 12.50 -6.76
N ALA A 231 -7.49 12.16 -8.02
CA ALA A 231 -6.13 12.25 -8.55
C ALA A 231 -5.61 13.70 -8.56
N ASP A 232 -6.46 14.68 -8.90
CA ASP A 232 -6.09 16.09 -8.88
C ASP A 232 -5.87 16.63 -7.46
N ALA A 233 -6.69 16.17 -6.50
CA ALA A 233 -6.48 16.49 -5.08
C ALA A 233 -5.14 15.91 -4.57
N PHE A 234 -4.83 14.67 -4.94
CA PHE A 234 -3.55 14.02 -4.62
C PHE A 234 -2.34 14.78 -5.20
N ARG A 235 -2.46 15.29 -6.43
CA ARG A 235 -1.38 16.04 -7.10
C ARG A 235 -1.18 17.43 -6.52
N SER A 236 -2.27 18.12 -6.23
CA SER A 236 -2.24 19.52 -5.80
C SER A 236 -2.02 19.67 -4.29
N GLY A 237 -2.33 18.64 -3.51
CA GLY A 237 -2.37 18.74 -2.05
C GLY A 237 -3.44 19.71 -1.56
N ALA A 238 -4.49 19.90 -2.36
CA ALA A 238 -5.61 20.79 -2.05
C ALA A 238 -6.92 20.19 -2.57
N TYR A 239 -8.01 20.46 -1.86
CA TYR A 239 -9.35 20.09 -2.30
C TYR A 239 -10.38 21.06 -1.71
N ASP A 240 -11.37 21.43 -2.52
CA ASP A 240 -12.50 22.30 -2.12
C ASP A 240 -12.07 23.59 -1.39
N GLY A 241 -11.09 24.29 -1.96
CA GLY A 241 -10.56 25.55 -1.41
C GLY A 241 -9.70 25.39 -0.16
N ARG A 242 -9.53 24.17 0.38
CA ARG A 242 -8.64 23.87 1.49
C ARG A 242 -7.31 23.31 1.00
N THR A 243 -6.22 23.92 1.44
CA THR A 243 -4.86 23.36 1.26
C THR A 243 -4.56 22.41 2.41
N TYR A 244 -4.08 21.22 2.08
CA TYR A 244 -3.57 20.22 3.01
C TYR A 244 -2.06 20.46 3.15
N SER A 245 -1.22 19.59 2.60
CA SER A 245 0.22 19.87 2.49
C SER A 245 0.56 20.83 1.35
N GLY A 246 -0.30 20.93 0.32
CA GLY A 246 0.00 21.67 -0.91
C GLY A 246 1.12 21.03 -1.76
N ALA A 247 1.52 19.81 -1.43
CA ALA A 247 2.54 19.07 -2.14
C ALA A 247 1.93 17.90 -2.92
N TYR A 248 2.61 17.51 -4.01
CA TYR A 248 2.27 16.29 -4.75
C TYR A 248 2.39 15.07 -3.84
N GLY A 249 1.42 14.15 -3.94
CA GLY A 249 1.41 12.91 -3.17
C GLY A 249 0.59 12.97 -1.89
N ASP A 250 -0.29 13.96 -1.75
CA ASP A 250 -1.03 14.23 -0.53
C ASP A 250 -2.20 13.26 -0.35
N ILE A 251 -2.09 12.39 0.66
CA ILE A 251 -3.13 11.42 1.00
C ILE A 251 -4.31 12.12 1.67
N GLY A 252 -4.06 13.13 2.50
CA GLY A 252 -5.12 13.88 3.20
C GLY A 252 -6.08 14.58 2.22
N ALA A 253 -5.54 15.24 1.20
CA ALA A 253 -6.33 15.87 0.14
C ALA A 253 -7.11 14.82 -0.68
N ALA A 254 -6.47 13.70 -1.03
CA ALA A 254 -7.12 12.60 -1.76
C ALA A 254 -8.27 11.97 -0.95
N VAL A 255 -8.08 11.71 0.34
CA VAL A 255 -9.12 11.19 1.24
C VAL A 255 -10.28 12.18 1.36
N ALA A 256 -9.98 13.47 1.49
CA ALA A 256 -11.02 14.50 1.55
C ALA A 256 -11.84 14.55 0.26
N ALA A 257 -11.18 14.49 -0.90
CA ALA A 257 -11.82 14.41 -2.20
C ALA A 257 -12.69 13.16 -2.32
N ALA A 258 -12.17 11.98 -1.96
CA ALA A 258 -12.92 10.74 -1.99
C ALA A 258 -14.18 10.81 -1.12
N LEU A 259 -14.08 11.29 0.12
CA LEU A 259 -15.24 11.29 1.01
C LEU A 259 -16.23 12.43 0.75
N SER A 260 -15.81 13.47 0.03
CA SER A 260 -16.59 14.70 -0.14
C SER A 260 -17.08 14.95 -1.57
N ASP A 261 -16.61 14.17 -2.54
CA ASP A 261 -17.07 14.28 -3.92
C ASP A 261 -18.59 14.00 -4.03
N ARG A 262 -19.23 14.63 -5.02
CA ARG A 262 -20.66 14.50 -5.30
C ARG A 262 -21.10 13.03 -5.51
N GLU A 263 -20.26 12.17 -6.06
CA GLU A 263 -20.56 10.74 -6.23
C GLU A 263 -20.61 10.01 -4.90
N ALA A 264 -19.84 10.44 -3.90
CA ALA A 264 -19.88 9.86 -2.56
C ALA A 264 -21.08 10.34 -1.71
N ARG A 265 -21.70 11.47 -2.06
CA ARG A 265 -22.67 12.17 -1.19
C ARG A 265 -24.05 12.40 -1.81
N SER A 266 -24.19 12.30 -3.13
CA SER A 266 -25.45 12.59 -3.82
C SER A 266 -26.51 11.54 -3.47
N ALA A 267 -27.64 11.98 -2.94
CA ALA A 267 -28.77 11.10 -2.62
C ALA A 267 -29.30 10.33 -3.84
N THR A 268 -29.26 10.95 -5.03
CA THR A 268 -29.68 10.30 -6.28
C THR A 268 -28.75 9.15 -6.66
N ILE A 269 -27.44 9.34 -6.46
CA ILE A 269 -26.43 8.32 -6.78
C ILE A 269 -26.45 7.20 -5.74
N LEU A 270 -26.65 7.53 -4.47
CA LEU A 270 -26.81 6.55 -3.39
C LEU A 270 -28.07 5.68 -3.54
N ALA A 271 -29.07 6.12 -4.31
CA ALA A 271 -30.25 5.33 -4.64
C ALA A 271 -30.04 4.39 -5.83
N ASP A 272 -28.92 4.51 -6.56
CA ASP A 272 -28.58 3.61 -7.66
C ASP A 272 -28.18 2.23 -7.10
N PRO A 273 -28.86 1.13 -7.48
CA PRO A 273 -28.54 -0.21 -6.99
C PRO A 273 -27.15 -0.71 -7.44
N THR A 274 -26.50 -0.05 -8.39
CA THR A 274 -25.14 -0.37 -8.86
C THR A 274 -24.06 0.46 -8.15
N HIS A 275 -24.44 1.44 -7.34
CA HIS A 275 -23.51 2.30 -6.62
C HIS A 275 -23.24 1.79 -5.20
N GLY A 276 -22.04 2.09 -4.69
CA GLY A 276 -21.57 1.66 -3.38
C GLY A 276 -20.62 0.47 -3.49
N ARG A 277 -20.45 -0.22 -2.36
CA ARG A 277 -19.57 -1.39 -2.21
C ARG A 277 -20.12 -2.33 -1.16
N LEU A 278 -19.73 -3.61 -1.22
CA LEU A 278 -20.01 -4.52 -0.11
C LEU A 278 -19.11 -4.18 1.07
N ARG A 279 -19.68 -4.17 2.28
CA ARG A 279 -18.87 -3.97 3.49
C ARG A 279 -18.04 -5.23 3.74
N GLU A 280 -16.75 -5.04 3.93
CA GLU A 280 -15.79 -6.12 4.19
C GLU A 280 -16.17 -6.92 5.46
N PRO A 281 -15.96 -8.25 5.48
CA PRO A 281 -16.35 -9.11 6.60
C PRO A 281 -15.83 -8.63 7.97
N LEU A 282 -14.54 -8.29 8.08
CA LEU A 282 -13.96 -7.86 9.36
C LEU A 282 -14.57 -6.54 9.83
N LEU A 283 -14.83 -5.62 8.91
CA LEU A 283 -15.46 -4.34 9.21
C LEU A 283 -16.92 -4.50 9.66
N LYS A 284 -17.66 -5.50 9.15
CA LYS A 284 -19.01 -5.84 9.64
C LYS A 284 -18.96 -6.24 11.11
N VAL A 285 -18.02 -7.12 11.49
CA VAL A 285 -17.83 -7.56 12.88
C VAL A 285 -17.44 -6.40 13.78
N LEU A 286 -16.47 -5.59 13.38
CA LEU A 286 -16.02 -4.43 14.16
C LEU A 286 -17.14 -3.38 14.32
N HIS A 287 -17.88 -3.07 13.26
CA HIS A 287 -19.02 -2.15 13.35
C HIS A 287 -20.11 -2.67 14.29
N PHE A 288 -20.43 -3.97 14.22
CA PHE A 288 -21.40 -4.58 15.11
C PHE A 288 -20.93 -4.52 16.57
N ALA A 289 -19.69 -4.93 16.83
CA ALA A 289 -19.10 -4.87 18.17
C ALA A 289 -19.10 -3.45 18.74
N ARG A 290 -18.80 -2.43 17.92
CA ARG A 290 -18.89 -1.01 18.33
C ARG A 290 -20.32 -0.57 18.61
N ALA A 291 -21.27 -0.92 17.75
CA ALA A 291 -22.68 -0.55 17.91
C ALA A 291 -23.31 -1.19 19.15
N MET A 292 -22.83 -2.37 19.55
CA MET A 292 -23.22 -3.06 20.78
C MET A 292 -22.39 -2.63 22.00
N GLU A 293 -21.52 -1.63 21.85
CA GLU A 293 -20.63 -1.13 22.92
C GLU A 293 -19.83 -2.25 23.60
N LEU A 294 -19.37 -3.23 22.81
CA LEU A 294 -18.63 -4.38 23.31
C LEU A 294 -17.45 -3.91 24.15
N SER A 295 -17.50 -4.24 25.43
CA SER A 295 -16.48 -3.90 26.40
C SER A 295 -15.85 -5.18 26.94
N PRO A 296 -14.52 -5.24 27.06
CA PRO A 296 -13.88 -6.44 27.56
C PRO A 296 -14.17 -6.64 29.06
N THR A 297 -14.39 -7.89 29.45
CA THR A 297 -14.58 -8.25 30.85
C THR A 297 -13.24 -8.33 31.58
N GLY A 298 -13.15 -7.71 32.76
CA GLY A 298 -11.99 -7.88 33.66
C GLY A 298 -10.69 -7.20 33.20
N GLY A 299 -10.79 -6.12 32.42
CA GLY A 299 -9.63 -5.32 31.98
C GLY A 299 -8.73 -5.99 30.94
N ARG A 300 -9.19 -7.09 30.34
CA ARG A 300 -8.49 -7.76 29.23
C ARG A 300 -8.71 -7.02 27.92
N GLU A 301 -7.93 -7.38 26.91
CA GLU A 301 -8.18 -6.94 25.54
C GLU A 301 -9.31 -7.74 24.89
N VAL A 302 -10.06 -7.10 23.99
CA VAL A 302 -10.94 -7.85 23.08
C VAL A 302 -10.08 -8.68 22.13
N SER A 303 -10.36 -9.98 22.05
CA SER A 303 -9.66 -10.93 21.17
C SER A 303 -10.64 -11.48 20.13
N LEU A 304 -10.34 -11.25 18.85
CA LEU A 304 -11.08 -11.81 17.71
C LEU A 304 -10.17 -12.81 16.99
N GLU A 305 -10.12 -14.04 17.50
CA GLU A 305 -9.19 -15.06 17.03
C GLU A 305 -9.75 -15.87 15.86
N GLY A 306 -8.89 -16.19 14.89
CA GLY A 306 -9.22 -17.04 13.74
C GLY A 306 -10.29 -16.44 12.82
N MET A 307 -10.31 -15.11 12.65
CA MET A 307 -11.29 -14.46 11.78
C MET A 307 -11.02 -14.75 10.28
N ASP A 308 -9.78 -15.03 9.92
CA ASP A 308 -9.39 -15.54 8.61
C ASP A 308 -10.14 -16.83 8.28
N GLN A 309 -10.23 -17.78 9.21
CA GLN A 309 -10.93 -19.06 8.99
C GLN A 309 -12.45 -18.92 9.09
N LYS A 310 -12.94 -18.04 9.97
CA LYS A 310 -14.38 -17.88 10.23
C LYS A 310 -15.09 -17.03 9.19
N ILE A 311 -14.45 -15.96 8.73
CA ILE A 311 -15.06 -14.94 7.85
C ILE A 311 -14.19 -14.57 6.64
N GLY A 312 -13.05 -15.24 6.44
CA GLY A 312 -12.16 -15.00 5.31
C GLY A 312 -11.28 -13.76 5.44
N GLN A 313 -11.29 -13.08 6.60
CA GLN A 313 -10.57 -11.81 6.76
C GLN A 313 -10.15 -11.55 8.21
N MET A 314 -8.85 -11.34 8.44
CA MET A 314 -8.27 -10.96 9.73
C MET A 314 -7.08 -10.05 9.52
N ALA A 315 -6.87 -9.07 10.40
CA ALA A 315 -5.72 -8.17 10.31
C ALA A 315 -4.41 -8.96 10.21
N HIS A 316 -3.52 -8.52 9.32
CA HIS A 316 -2.23 -9.17 8.99
C HIS A 316 -2.32 -10.54 8.29
N GLU A 317 -3.49 -11.15 8.19
CA GLU A 317 -3.67 -12.46 7.53
C GLU A 317 -4.05 -12.32 6.04
N ALA A 318 -3.41 -11.39 5.33
CA ALA A 318 -3.62 -11.28 3.89
C ALA A 318 -3.09 -12.54 3.17
N PRO A 319 -3.90 -13.20 2.31
CA PRO A 319 -3.52 -14.49 1.74
C PRO A 319 -2.46 -14.39 0.62
N SER A 320 -2.26 -13.20 0.04
CA SER A 320 -1.28 -12.97 -1.03
C SER A 320 -0.94 -11.47 -1.15
N VAL A 321 0.04 -11.15 -1.99
CA VAL A 321 0.40 -9.77 -2.38
C VAL A 321 -0.78 -8.96 -2.94
N PHE A 322 -1.86 -9.63 -3.37
CA PHE A 322 -3.10 -9.01 -3.85
C PHE A 322 -4.12 -8.69 -2.75
N SER A 323 -3.74 -8.81 -1.47
CA SER A 323 -4.66 -8.69 -0.33
C SER A 323 -5.72 -9.79 -0.30
N TYR A 324 -6.86 -9.51 0.34
CA TYR A 324 -8.01 -10.43 0.46
C TYR A 324 -8.79 -10.60 -0.84
N TYR A 325 -8.70 -9.63 -1.76
CA TYR A 325 -9.42 -9.64 -3.03
C TYR A 325 -8.81 -8.71 -4.08
N LEU A 326 -9.00 -9.07 -5.35
CA LEU A 326 -8.50 -8.30 -6.49
C LEU A 326 -9.37 -7.06 -6.77
N PRO A 327 -8.77 -5.90 -7.10
CA PRO A 327 -9.51 -4.66 -7.43
C PRO A 327 -10.46 -4.78 -8.63
N ASP A 328 -10.18 -5.74 -9.51
CA ASP A 328 -10.91 -5.99 -10.75
C ASP A 328 -11.75 -7.28 -10.67
N TYR A 329 -11.91 -7.86 -9.47
CA TYR A 329 -12.74 -9.05 -9.31
C TYR A 329 -14.20 -8.73 -9.66
N SER A 330 -14.75 -9.56 -10.55
CA SER A 330 -16.12 -9.48 -11.01
C SER A 330 -16.77 -10.86 -10.86
N PRO A 331 -17.71 -11.04 -9.92
CA PRO A 331 -18.40 -12.30 -9.77
C PRO A 331 -19.29 -12.60 -10.98
N GLN A 332 -19.54 -13.89 -11.23
CA GLN A 332 -20.46 -14.31 -12.27
C GLN A 332 -21.91 -13.88 -11.96
N GLY A 333 -22.68 -13.56 -13.00
CA GLY A 333 -24.08 -13.13 -12.91
C GLY A 333 -24.23 -11.61 -13.04
N ALA A 334 -25.28 -11.06 -12.43
CA ALA A 334 -25.77 -9.69 -12.67
C ALA A 334 -24.75 -8.55 -12.52
N VAL A 335 -23.65 -8.74 -11.77
CA VAL A 335 -22.55 -7.78 -11.65
C VAL A 335 -21.66 -7.86 -12.90
N GLY A 336 -21.11 -9.05 -13.19
CA GLY A 336 -20.27 -9.27 -14.36
C GLY A 336 -20.99 -9.08 -15.70
N ASP A 337 -22.28 -9.44 -15.78
CA ASP A 337 -23.11 -9.24 -16.98
C ASP A 337 -23.26 -7.75 -17.34
N ARG A 338 -23.08 -6.86 -16.36
CA ARG A 338 -23.10 -5.40 -16.53
C ARG A 338 -21.71 -4.78 -16.68
N GLY A 339 -20.66 -5.60 -16.68
CA GLY A 339 -19.26 -5.15 -16.73
C GLY A 339 -18.82 -4.39 -15.48
N LEU A 340 -19.51 -4.59 -14.35
CA LEU A 340 -19.17 -4.00 -13.05
C LEU A 340 -18.21 -4.92 -12.29
N VAL A 341 -17.47 -4.35 -11.35
CA VAL A 341 -16.65 -5.10 -10.39
C VAL A 341 -17.31 -5.11 -9.01
N ALA A 342 -17.07 -6.16 -8.25
CA ALA A 342 -17.44 -6.26 -6.84
C ALA A 342 -16.28 -6.92 -6.11
N PRO A 343 -15.19 -6.17 -5.81
CA PRO A 343 -13.97 -6.71 -5.24
C PRO A 343 -14.18 -7.41 -3.90
N GLU A 344 -14.99 -6.82 -3.01
CA GLU A 344 -15.25 -7.32 -1.65
C GLU A 344 -16.22 -8.51 -1.60
#